data_AF-A0A517P948-F1
#
_entry.id   AF-A0A517P948-F1
#
_cell.length_a   1.000
_cell.length_b   1.000
_cell.length_c   1.000
_cell.angle_alpha   90.00
_cell.angle_beta   90.00
_cell.angle_gamma   90.00
#
_symmetry.space_group_name_H-M   'P 1'
#
loop_
_entity.id
_entity.type
_entity.pdbx_description
1 polymer ?
#
loop_
_entity_poly.entity_id
_entity_poly.type
_entity_poly.pdbx_seq_one_letter_code
_entity_poly.pdbx_strand_id
1 'polypeptide(L)'
;MLTAAAVVKAIFIPLASAIVLAFFFRRSAPPRRVTAAFFIGGWGAFLLHSAILRSVPPVLPPDQFYAATLGQAFTSAFVEAAVPEEFAKGGWILLFLYIWRNEFSPHGAFAGALIGLGFSMRENLAYAATVEEWRGFAVMSHGAWGAVTGRLLQWALETPPGRFWKALWAFVPSILLHGLMDAMIFVVDVLEPPVTGVSAKTHPQEDVGLASLIPMLGACAAALFSWIWAIRCLRLARQRMQRIAGRSATPGGITRHRP
;
A
#
# COMPACT_ATOMS: atom_id res chain seq x y z
N MET A 1 -8.85 16.25 -20.47
CA MET A 1 -7.71 15.58 -21.14
C MET A 1 -6.62 15.29 -20.11
N LEU A 2 -6.24 14.02 -19.97
CA LEU A 2 -5.05 13.59 -19.22
C LEU A 2 -3.80 14.24 -19.83
N THR A 3 -2.95 14.84 -19.00
CA THR A 3 -1.64 15.31 -19.45
C THR A 3 -0.68 14.12 -19.52
N ALA A 4 0.25 14.12 -20.49
CA ALA A 4 1.31 13.12 -20.52
C ALA A 4 2.10 13.12 -19.19
N ALA A 5 2.27 14.29 -18.57
CA ALA A 5 2.93 14.43 -17.28
C ALA A 5 2.20 13.69 -16.13
N ALA A 6 0.87 13.79 -16.05
CA ALA A 6 0.07 13.08 -15.03
C ALA A 6 0.19 11.57 -15.18
N VAL A 7 0.11 11.06 -16.41
CA VAL A 7 0.27 9.63 -16.72
C VAL A 7 1.67 9.15 -16.36
N VAL A 8 2.69 9.93 -16.70
CA VAL A 8 4.08 9.62 -16.35
C VAL A 8 4.25 9.56 -14.84
N LYS A 9 3.76 10.54 -14.07
CA LYS A 9 3.83 10.51 -12.59
C LYS A 9 3.11 9.30 -11.99
N ALA A 10 1.90 9.01 -12.49
CA ALA A 10 1.08 7.88 -12.04
C ALA A 10 1.76 6.51 -12.21
N ILE A 11 2.53 6.33 -13.28
CA ILE A 11 3.24 5.07 -13.58
C ILE A 11 4.64 5.06 -12.97
N PHE A 12 5.39 6.16 -13.13
CA PHE A 12 6.82 6.19 -12.89
C PHE A 12 7.16 6.02 -11.41
N ILE A 13 6.44 6.71 -10.51
CA ILE A 13 6.72 6.63 -9.07
C ILE A 13 6.56 5.18 -8.54
N PRO A 14 5.40 4.50 -8.70
CA PRO A 14 5.25 3.15 -8.18
C PRO A 14 6.20 2.16 -8.86
N LEU A 15 6.41 2.29 -10.17
CA LEU A 15 7.31 1.41 -10.92
C LEU A 15 8.78 1.58 -10.51
N ALA A 16 9.26 2.82 -10.38
CA ALA A 16 10.62 3.10 -9.93
C ALA A 16 10.84 2.56 -8.50
N SER A 17 9.89 2.77 -7.60
CA SER A 17 9.93 2.21 -6.24
C SER A 17 9.97 0.68 -6.24
N ALA A 18 9.18 0.03 -7.10
CA ALA A 18 9.21 -1.42 -7.26
C ALA A 18 10.55 -1.92 -7.80
N ILE A 19 11.16 -1.21 -8.76
CA ILE A 19 12.49 -1.53 -9.30
C ILE A 19 13.56 -1.40 -8.21
N VAL A 20 13.52 -0.33 -7.40
CA VAL A 20 14.45 -0.13 -6.28
C VAL A 20 14.32 -1.28 -5.27
N LEU A 21 13.08 -1.63 -4.88
CA LEU A 21 12.84 -2.78 -4.01
C LEU A 21 13.37 -4.08 -4.65
N ALA A 22 13.08 -4.32 -5.92
CA ALA A 22 13.55 -5.50 -6.64
C ALA A 22 15.08 -5.58 -6.66
N PHE A 23 15.76 -4.46 -6.87
CA PHE A 23 17.22 -4.38 -6.85
C PHE A 23 17.80 -4.79 -5.48
N PHE A 24 17.22 -4.30 -4.38
CA PHE A 24 17.67 -4.67 -3.03
C PHE A 24 17.40 -6.13 -2.66
N PHE A 25 16.41 -6.76 -3.29
CA PHE A 25 15.98 -8.14 -3.02
C PHE A 25 16.33 -9.13 -4.16
N ARG A 26 17.06 -8.70 -5.19
CA ARG A 26 17.35 -9.48 -6.43
C ARG A 26 18.01 -10.83 -6.21
N ARG A 27 18.77 -10.99 -5.11
CA ARG A 27 19.42 -12.27 -4.77
C ARG A 27 18.47 -13.29 -4.17
N SER A 28 17.27 -12.85 -3.77
CA SER A 28 16.35 -13.66 -2.96
C SER A 28 14.97 -13.80 -3.59
N ALA A 29 14.60 -12.91 -4.52
CA ALA A 29 13.35 -13.01 -5.27
C ALA A 29 13.63 -13.05 -6.78
N PRO A 30 13.24 -14.12 -7.50
CA PRO A 30 13.42 -14.20 -8.94
C PRO A 30 12.52 -13.17 -9.65
N PRO A 31 12.96 -12.59 -10.79
CA PRO A 31 12.25 -11.50 -11.48
C PRO A 31 10.77 -11.81 -11.76
N ARG A 32 10.46 -13.03 -12.22
CA ARG A 32 9.08 -13.46 -12.52
C ARG A 32 8.11 -13.25 -11.35
N ARG A 33 8.57 -13.45 -10.12
CA ARG A 33 7.72 -13.30 -8.93
C ARG A 33 7.58 -11.84 -8.52
N VAL A 34 8.62 -11.03 -8.73
CA VAL A 34 8.54 -9.57 -8.55
C VAL A 34 7.49 -9.01 -9.50
N THR A 35 7.58 -9.38 -10.78
CA THR A 35 6.61 -9.00 -11.82
C THR A 35 5.21 -9.48 -11.48
N ALA A 36 5.04 -10.74 -11.07
CA ALA A 36 3.73 -11.26 -10.70
C ALA A 36 3.14 -10.56 -9.47
N ALA A 37 3.93 -10.26 -8.44
CA ALA A 37 3.45 -9.56 -7.24
C ALA A 37 3.00 -8.14 -7.55
N PHE A 38 3.80 -7.42 -8.34
CA PHE A 38 3.47 -6.08 -8.75
C PHE A 38 2.26 -6.03 -9.70
N PHE A 39 2.31 -6.73 -10.83
CA PHE A 39 1.23 -6.64 -11.83
C PHE A 39 0.01 -7.48 -11.48
N ILE A 40 0.16 -8.79 -11.29
CA ILE A 40 -0.98 -9.68 -11.06
C ILE A 40 -1.57 -9.43 -9.67
N GLY A 41 -0.72 -9.40 -8.64
CA GLY A 41 -1.16 -9.16 -7.27
C GLY A 41 -1.72 -7.75 -7.07
N GLY A 42 -0.99 -6.71 -7.52
CA GLY A 42 -1.43 -5.32 -7.40
C GLY A 42 -2.70 -5.00 -8.19
N TRP A 43 -2.78 -5.41 -9.46
CA TRP A 43 -3.99 -5.13 -10.27
C TRP A 43 -5.15 -6.00 -9.84
N GLY A 44 -4.89 -7.25 -9.47
CA GLY A 44 -5.89 -8.13 -8.89
C GLY A 44 -6.48 -7.53 -7.61
N ALA A 45 -5.65 -6.94 -6.75
CA ALA A 45 -6.11 -6.25 -5.55
C ALA A 45 -6.96 -5.02 -5.89
N PHE A 46 -6.58 -4.22 -6.89
CA PHE A 46 -7.37 -3.09 -7.36
C PHE A 46 -8.75 -3.52 -7.90
N LEU A 47 -8.79 -4.59 -8.71
CA LEU A 47 -10.04 -5.13 -9.24
C LEU A 47 -10.94 -5.70 -8.13
N LEU A 48 -10.35 -6.41 -7.16
CA LEU A 48 -11.09 -6.92 -6.01
C LEU A 48 -11.63 -5.77 -5.14
N HIS A 49 -10.82 -4.74 -4.87
CA HIS A 49 -11.28 -3.51 -4.23
C HIS A 49 -12.48 -2.91 -4.97
N SER A 50 -12.34 -2.70 -6.28
CA SER A 50 -13.42 -2.15 -7.13
C SER A 50 -14.70 -2.99 -7.07
N ALA A 51 -14.58 -4.32 -6.94
CA ALA A 51 -15.73 -5.22 -6.79
C ALA A 51 -16.37 -5.13 -5.40
N ILE A 52 -15.56 -5.03 -4.34
CA ILE A 52 -16.04 -4.82 -2.96
C ILE A 52 -16.79 -3.49 -2.88
N LEU A 53 -16.21 -2.42 -3.41
CA LEU A 53 -16.76 -1.06 -3.33
C LEU A 53 -18.14 -0.95 -3.99
N ARG A 54 -18.41 -1.71 -5.06
CA ARG A 54 -19.75 -1.78 -5.68
C ARG A 54 -20.85 -2.30 -4.74
N SER A 55 -20.46 -3.00 -3.68
CA SER A 55 -21.37 -3.56 -2.68
C SER A 55 -21.44 -2.70 -1.41
N VAL A 56 -20.62 -1.65 -1.32
CA VAL A 56 -20.64 -0.69 -0.21
C VAL A 56 -21.61 0.43 -0.58
N PRO A 57 -22.65 0.70 0.22
CA PRO A 57 -23.50 1.85 0.00
C PRO A 57 -22.67 3.14 0.02
N PRO A 58 -22.80 4.02 -1.00
CA PRO A 58 -22.02 5.24 -1.03
C PRO A 58 -22.38 6.15 0.15
N VAL A 59 -21.36 6.70 0.80
CA VAL A 59 -21.45 7.68 1.89
C VAL A 59 -21.86 9.04 1.34
N LEU A 60 -21.35 9.39 0.16
CA LEU A 60 -21.68 10.63 -0.52
C LEU A 60 -22.94 10.45 -1.39
N PRO A 61 -23.83 11.46 -1.43
CA PRO A 61 -24.88 11.53 -2.43
C PRO A 61 -24.32 11.40 -3.86
N PRO A 62 -25.08 10.82 -4.82
CA PRO A 62 -24.59 10.60 -6.19
C PRO A 62 -24.16 11.86 -6.95
N ASP A 63 -24.62 13.04 -6.51
CA ASP A 63 -24.31 14.36 -7.04
C ASP A 63 -23.12 15.03 -6.33
N GLN A 64 -22.52 14.38 -5.33
CA GLN A 64 -21.40 14.90 -4.55
C GLN A 64 -20.13 14.07 -4.78
N PHE A 65 -19.05 14.76 -5.15
CA PHE A 65 -17.73 14.15 -5.33
C PHE A 65 -16.78 14.38 -4.14
N TYR A 66 -17.13 15.29 -3.24
CA TYR A 66 -16.31 15.72 -2.11
C TYR A 66 -17.14 15.65 -0.83
N ALA A 67 -16.48 15.34 0.29
CA ALA A 67 -17.12 15.39 1.59
C ALA A 67 -17.52 16.82 1.94
N ALA A 68 -18.76 17.03 2.40
CA ALA A 68 -19.25 18.33 2.86
C ALA A 68 -19.14 18.49 4.38
N THR A 69 -18.89 17.40 5.11
CA THR A 69 -18.80 17.37 6.57
C THR A 69 -17.62 16.52 7.04
N LEU A 70 -17.10 16.81 8.23
CA LEU A 70 -16.06 15.99 8.85
C LEU A 70 -16.51 14.52 8.99
N GLY A 71 -17.78 14.27 9.33
CA GLY A 71 -18.34 12.91 9.44
C GLY A 71 -18.28 12.14 8.12
N GLN A 72 -18.59 12.79 7.00
CA GLN A 72 -18.45 12.20 5.66
C GLN A 72 -16.98 11.96 5.31
N ALA A 73 -16.08 12.90 5.62
CA ALA A 73 -14.64 12.74 5.37
C ALA A 73 -14.07 11.51 6.07
N PHE A 74 -14.33 11.35 7.38
CA PHE A 74 -13.87 10.17 8.13
C PHE A 74 -14.56 8.89 7.65
N THR A 75 -15.86 8.92 7.39
CA THR A 75 -16.59 7.72 6.99
C THR A 75 -16.13 7.25 5.61
N SER A 76 -15.97 8.15 4.64
CA SER A 76 -15.46 7.83 3.30
C SER A 76 -14.03 7.28 3.37
N ALA A 77 -13.14 7.95 4.11
CA ALA A 77 -11.75 7.54 4.27
C ALA A 77 -11.59 6.12 4.85
N PHE A 78 -12.44 5.72 5.80
CA PHE A 78 -12.36 4.39 6.40
C PHE A 78 -13.19 3.34 5.64
N VAL A 79 -14.46 3.64 5.35
CA VAL A 79 -15.44 2.66 4.87
C VAL A 79 -15.34 2.46 3.36
N GLU A 80 -15.07 3.53 2.60
CA GLU A 80 -15.02 3.48 1.14
C GLU A 80 -13.59 3.28 0.62
N ALA A 81 -12.58 3.79 1.33
CA ALA A 81 -11.17 3.64 0.95
C ALA A 81 -10.45 2.59 1.80
N ALA A 82 -10.04 2.93 3.03
CA ALA A 82 -9.04 2.14 3.75
C ALA A 82 -9.43 0.68 4.02
N VAL A 83 -10.64 0.43 4.53
CA VAL A 83 -11.10 -0.93 4.84
C VAL A 83 -11.13 -1.82 3.59
N PRO A 84 -11.91 -1.50 2.54
CA PRO A 84 -12.04 -2.39 1.39
C PRO A 84 -10.71 -2.53 0.63
N GLU A 85 -9.88 -1.49 0.58
CA GLU A 85 -8.55 -1.55 -0.04
C GLU A 85 -7.57 -2.44 0.70
N GLU A 86 -7.44 -2.28 2.02
CA GLU A 86 -6.52 -3.11 2.79
C GLU A 86 -6.96 -4.57 2.83
N PHE A 87 -8.28 -4.84 2.85
CA PHE A 87 -8.78 -6.21 2.71
C PHE A 87 -8.45 -6.80 1.35
N ALA A 88 -8.65 -6.06 0.26
CA ALA A 88 -8.32 -6.52 -1.08
C ALA A 88 -6.82 -6.80 -1.23
N LYS A 89 -5.96 -5.87 -0.80
CA LYS A 89 -4.50 -6.04 -0.81
C LYS A 89 -4.07 -7.21 0.06
N GLY A 90 -4.53 -7.29 1.30
CA GLY A 90 -4.16 -8.35 2.22
C GLY A 90 -4.63 -9.75 1.77
N GLY A 91 -5.79 -9.84 1.09
CA GLY A 91 -6.24 -11.07 0.45
C GLY A 91 -5.26 -11.57 -0.62
N TRP A 92 -4.81 -10.68 -1.52
CA TRP A 92 -3.79 -11.00 -2.52
C TRP A 92 -2.42 -11.32 -1.90
N ILE A 93 -2.05 -10.62 -0.83
CA ILE A 93 -0.82 -10.92 -0.08
C ILE A 93 -0.89 -12.33 0.52
N LEU A 94 -2.02 -12.70 1.14
CA LEU A 94 -2.24 -14.05 1.67
C LEU A 94 -2.17 -15.10 0.57
N LEU A 95 -2.81 -14.87 -0.58
CA LEU A 95 -2.77 -15.76 -1.72
C LEU A 95 -1.33 -15.98 -2.20
N PHE A 96 -0.56 -14.91 -2.33
CA PHE A 96 0.85 -14.97 -2.74
C PHE A 96 1.73 -15.70 -1.73
N LEU A 97 1.53 -15.42 -0.45
CA LEU A 97 2.21 -16.12 0.64
C LEU A 97 1.86 -17.61 0.66
N TYR A 98 0.64 -17.98 0.29
CA TYR A 98 0.19 -19.36 0.21
C TYR A 98 0.79 -20.10 -1.00
N ILE A 99 0.59 -19.57 -2.21
CA ILE A 99 1.06 -20.19 -3.47
C ILE A 99 2.58 -20.37 -3.45
N TRP A 100 3.32 -19.39 -2.94
CA TRP A 100 4.78 -19.44 -2.90
C TRP A 100 5.35 -19.64 -1.50
N ARG A 101 4.63 -20.28 -0.58
CA ARG A 101 5.12 -20.49 0.80
C ARG A 101 6.51 -21.12 0.91
N ASN A 102 6.88 -22.00 -0.02
CA ASN A 102 8.19 -22.68 -0.05
C ASN A 102 9.32 -21.82 -0.63
N GLU A 103 8.94 -20.76 -1.35
CA GLU A 103 9.79 -20.00 -2.25
C GLU A 103 9.91 -18.52 -1.84
N PHE A 104 8.90 -18.03 -1.10
CA PHE A 104 8.68 -16.68 -0.59
C PHE A 104 8.63 -16.67 0.95
N SER A 105 9.05 -17.75 1.62
CA SER A 105 9.37 -17.69 3.05
C SER A 105 10.87 -17.39 3.21
N PRO A 106 11.28 -16.18 3.65
CA PRO A 106 10.51 -15.17 4.39
C PRO A 106 10.44 -13.80 3.71
N HIS A 107 9.42 -13.56 2.89
CA HIS A 107 9.32 -12.41 1.98
C HIS A 107 7.96 -11.69 2.06
N GLY A 108 7.18 -11.85 3.13
CA GLY A 108 5.85 -11.24 3.22
C GLY A 108 5.87 -9.71 3.12
N ALA A 109 6.82 -9.05 3.78
CA ALA A 109 6.99 -7.60 3.67
C ALA A 109 7.32 -7.17 2.22
N PHE A 110 8.15 -7.95 1.53
CA PHE A 110 8.56 -7.63 0.16
C PHE A 110 7.42 -7.87 -0.84
N ALA A 111 6.73 -9.01 -0.75
CA ALA A 111 5.55 -9.31 -1.55
C ALA A 111 4.47 -8.24 -1.36
N GLY A 112 4.17 -7.92 -0.10
CA GLY A 112 3.16 -6.94 0.24
C GLY A 112 3.50 -5.54 -0.27
N ALA A 113 4.76 -5.11 -0.18
CA ALA A 113 5.18 -3.84 -0.75
C ALA A 113 4.97 -3.79 -2.27
N LEU A 114 5.32 -4.85 -3.00
CA LEU A 114 5.12 -4.92 -4.45
C LEU A 114 3.64 -4.91 -4.82
N ILE A 115 2.80 -5.66 -4.11
CA ILE A 115 1.35 -5.67 -4.32
C ILE A 115 0.76 -4.27 -4.06
N GLY A 116 1.15 -3.62 -2.96
CA GLY A 116 0.72 -2.26 -2.64
C GLY A 116 1.12 -1.23 -3.69
N LEU A 117 2.34 -1.30 -4.22
CA LEU A 117 2.79 -0.40 -5.30
C LEU A 117 2.10 -0.69 -6.64
N GLY A 118 1.82 -1.96 -6.94
CA GLY A 118 1.08 -2.32 -8.14
C GLY A 118 -0.38 -1.88 -8.09
N PHE A 119 -0.99 -1.96 -6.90
CA PHE A 119 -2.32 -1.41 -6.61
C PHE A 119 -2.34 0.10 -6.86
N SER A 120 -1.43 0.84 -6.22
CA SER A 120 -1.41 2.30 -6.31
C SER A 120 -1.06 2.82 -7.71
N MET A 121 -0.29 2.05 -8.50
CA MET A 121 -0.11 2.37 -9.92
C MET A 121 -1.43 2.35 -10.69
N ARG A 122 -2.25 1.31 -10.49
CA ARG A 122 -3.52 1.17 -11.21
C ARG A 122 -4.53 2.23 -10.76
N GLU A 123 -4.60 2.46 -9.46
CA GLU A 123 -5.42 3.49 -8.86
C GLU A 123 -5.03 4.89 -9.36
N ASN A 124 -3.75 5.25 -9.33
CA ASN A 124 -3.33 6.54 -9.84
C ASN A 124 -3.58 6.72 -11.33
N LEU A 125 -3.52 5.66 -12.13
CA LEU A 125 -3.92 5.72 -13.53
C LEU A 125 -5.41 6.03 -13.68
N ALA A 126 -6.26 5.45 -12.84
CA ALA A 126 -7.68 5.78 -12.80
C ALA A 126 -7.89 7.24 -12.37
N TYR A 127 -7.17 7.69 -11.35
CA TYR A 127 -7.26 9.08 -10.89
C TYR A 127 -6.58 10.06 -11.82
N ALA A 128 -5.63 9.70 -12.70
CA ALA A 128 -4.87 10.66 -13.54
C ALA A 128 -5.77 11.53 -14.45
N ALA A 129 -7.05 11.17 -14.54
CA ALA A 129 -8.10 11.98 -15.15
C ALA A 129 -8.66 13.12 -14.26
N THR A 130 -8.46 13.11 -12.93
CA THR A 130 -9.23 13.91 -11.96
C THR A 130 -8.44 14.90 -11.09
N VAL A 131 -7.36 14.55 -10.37
CA VAL A 131 -6.69 15.51 -9.40
C VAL A 131 -5.16 15.30 -9.21
N GLU A 132 -4.26 16.24 -9.54
CA GLU A 132 -2.80 15.96 -9.68
C GLU A 132 -1.91 15.89 -8.40
N GLU A 133 -2.21 16.60 -7.30
CA GLU A 133 -1.13 17.10 -6.41
C GLU A 133 -0.66 16.15 -5.27
N TRP A 134 -1.53 15.33 -4.68
CA TRP A 134 -1.21 14.56 -3.45
C TRP A 134 -0.66 13.14 -3.66
N ARG A 135 -0.43 12.76 -4.92
CA ARG A 135 -0.31 11.35 -5.33
C ARG A 135 1.00 10.68 -4.98
N GLY A 136 2.09 11.44 -4.94
CA GLY A 136 3.41 10.87 -4.66
C GLY A 136 3.48 10.23 -3.28
N PHE A 137 2.88 10.90 -2.29
CA PHE A 137 2.82 10.42 -0.91
C PHE A 137 1.90 9.21 -0.79
N ALA A 138 0.69 9.28 -1.34
CA ALA A 138 -0.26 8.17 -1.33
C ALA A 138 0.35 6.89 -1.90
N VAL A 139 0.98 6.95 -3.09
CA VAL A 139 1.63 5.79 -3.74
C VAL A 139 2.61 5.08 -2.84
N MET A 140 3.52 5.84 -2.25
CA MET A 140 4.57 5.31 -1.40
C MET A 140 3.97 4.70 -0.13
N SER A 141 2.90 5.31 0.39
CA SER A 141 2.14 4.79 1.52
C SER A 141 1.46 3.45 1.22
N HIS A 142 0.85 3.23 0.04
CA HIS A 142 0.31 1.89 -0.30
C HIS A 142 1.40 0.81 -0.29
N GLY A 143 2.59 1.12 -0.82
CA GLY A 143 3.74 0.22 -0.73
C GLY A 143 4.15 -0.05 0.73
N ALA A 144 4.14 0.97 1.57
CA ALA A 144 4.48 0.84 2.98
C ALA A 144 3.46 0.00 3.78
N TRP A 145 2.17 0.28 3.64
CA TRP A 145 1.09 -0.48 4.27
C TRP A 145 1.06 -1.93 3.80
N GLY A 146 1.27 -2.15 2.50
CA GLY A 146 1.45 -3.49 1.95
C GLY A 146 2.62 -4.23 2.63
N ALA A 147 3.75 -3.56 2.85
CA ALA A 147 4.91 -4.16 3.53
C ALA A 147 4.61 -4.52 4.99
N VAL A 148 3.89 -3.66 5.72
CA VAL A 148 3.50 -3.88 7.12
C VAL A 148 2.52 -5.06 7.20
N THR A 149 1.41 -4.99 6.45
CA THR A 149 0.40 -6.05 6.38
C THR A 149 1.04 -7.38 5.98
N GLY A 150 1.86 -7.40 4.93
CA GLY A 150 2.52 -8.62 4.48
C GLY A 150 3.49 -9.21 5.49
N ARG A 151 4.19 -8.38 6.29
CA ARG A 151 5.02 -8.89 7.38
C ARG A 151 4.18 -9.54 8.47
N LEU A 152 3.08 -8.90 8.87
CA LEU A 152 2.20 -9.37 9.94
C LEU A 152 1.44 -10.64 9.55
N LEU A 153 0.94 -10.71 8.31
CA LEU A 153 0.32 -11.91 7.76
C LEU A 153 1.29 -13.08 7.70
N GLN A 154 2.53 -12.85 7.25
CA GLN A 154 3.55 -13.88 7.29
C GLN A 154 3.82 -14.36 8.73
N TRP A 155 3.92 -13.45 9.70
CA TRP A 155 4.08 -13.82 11.11
C TRP A 155 2.90 -14.64 11.65
N ALA A 156 1.66 -14.30 11.25
CA ALA A 156 0.48 -15.05 11.60
C ALA A 156 0.53 -16.49 11.04
N LEU A 157 1.00 -16.66 9.80
CA LEU A 157 1.18 -17.98 9.18
C LEU A 157 2.28 -18.81 9.86
N GLU A 158 3.32 -18.15 10.37
CA GLU A 158 4.49 -18.78 11.01
C GLU A 158 4.26 -19.16 12.49
N THR A 159 3.23 -18.62 13.17
CA THR A 159 3.01 -18.86 14.61
C THR A 159 1.68 -19.56 14.90
N PRO A 160 1.68 -20.90 15.11
CA PRO A 160 0.46 -21.73 15.05
C PRO A 160 -0.70 -21.40 15.98
N PRO A 161 -0.51 -21.02 17.25
CA PRO A 161 -1.63 -20.67 18.11
C PRO A 161 -2.29 -19.37 17.61
N GLY A 162 -3.61 -19.42 17.35
CA GLY A 162 -4.39 -18.23 17.01
C GLY A 162 -4.08 -17.60 15.65
N ARG A 163 -3.67 -18.37 14.62
CA ARG A 163 -3.30 -17.83 13.29
C ARG A 163 -4.39 -16.94 12.69
N PHE A 164 -5.65 -17.37 12.79
CA PHE A 164 -6.79 -16.63 12.26
C PHE A 164 -6.87 -15.22 12.86
N TRP A 165 -6.85 -15.13 14.20
CA TRP A 165 -6.91 -13.85 14.89
C TRP A 165 -5.69 -12.98 14.59
N LYS A 166 -4.49 -13.55 14.55
CA LYS A 166 -3.27 -12.80 14.16
C LYS A 166 -3.34 -12.30 12.72
N ALA A 167 -3.92 -13.08 11.81
CA ALA A 167 -4.10 -12.67 10.43
C ALA A 167 -5.11 -11.53 10.34
N LEU A 168 -6.22 -11.57 11.09
CA LEU A 168 -7.17 -10.47 11.16
C LEU A 168 -6.53 -9.20 11.76
N TRP A 169 -5.74 -9.36 12.84
CA TRP A 169 -4.98 -8.26 13.45
C TRP A 169 -3.91 -7.68 12.54
N ALA A 170 -3.46 -8.39 11.50
CA ALA A 170 -2.48 -7.88 10.55
C ALA A 170 -3.01 -6.71 9.71
N PHE A 171 -4.33 -6.61 9.53
CA PHE A 171 -4.98 -5.55 8.75
C PHE A 171 -5.12 -4.25 9.55
N VAL A 172 -5.31 -4.34 10.87
CA VAL A 172 -5.66 -3.20 11.73
C VAL A 172 -4.68 -2.03 11.60
N PRO A 173 -3.34 -2.22 11.69
CA PRO A 173 -2.41 -1.09 11.61
C PRO A 173 -2.49 -0.36 10.26
N SER A 174 -2.64 -1.11 9.16
CA SER A 174 -2.69 -0.54 7.82
C SER A 174 -4.02 0.17 7.57
N ILE A 175 -5.15 -0.39 8.00
CA ILE A 175 -6.47 0.26 7.92
C ILE A 175 -6.46 1.57 8.70
N LEU A 176 -5.90 1.57 9.92
CA LEU A 176 -5.83 2.78 10.75
C LEU A 176 -4.94 3.86 10.13
N LEU A 177 -3.75 3.51 9.64
CA LEU A 177 -2.82 4.48 9.06
C LEU A 177 -3.30 5.01 7.71
N HIS A 178 -3.91 4.15 6.90
CA HIS A 178 -4.52 4.52 5.63
C HIS A 178 -5.74 5.41 5.84
N GLY A 179 -6.71 4.97 6.63
CA GLY A 179 -7.91 5.74 6.91
C GLY A 179 -7.61 7.07 7.60
N LEU A 180 -6.60 7.13 8.46
CA LEU A 180 -6.17 8.40 9.06
C LEU A 180 -5.54 9.34 8.01
N MET A 181 -4.70 8.82 7.12
CA MET A 181 -4.11 9.64 6.05
C MET A 181 -5.20 10.22 5.14
N ASP A 182 -6.13 9.38 4.69
CA ASP A 182 -7.23 9.79 3.80
C ASP A 182 -8.21 10.73 4.51
N ALA A 183 -8.55 10.45 5.77
CA ALA A 183 -9.42 11.32 6.54
C ALA A 183 -8.82 12.73 6.66
N MET A 184 -7.51 12.81 6.90
CA MET A 184 -6.83 14.11 6.94
C MET A 184 -6.85 14.82 5.59
N ILE A 185 -6.67 14.09 4.47
CA ILE A 185 -6.78 14.69 3.12
C ILE A 185 -8.21 15.17 2.87
N PHE A 186 -9.22 14.35 3.15
CA PHE A 186 -10.62 14.73 2.93
C PHE A 186 -11.09 15.85 3.86
N VAL A 187 -10.50 15.99 5.05
CA VAL A 187 -10.76 17.16 5.91
C VAL A 187 -10.29 18.45 5.25
N VAL A 188 -9.19 18.43 4.47
CA VAL A 188 -8.80 19.59 3.65
C VAL A 188 -9.90 19.92 2.66
N ASP A 189 -10.48 18.93 1.98
CA ASP A 189 -11.60 19.17 1.05
C ASP A 189 -12.85 19.75 1.74
N VAL A 190 -13.08 19.44 3.03
CA VAL A 190 -14.16 20.05 3.82
C VAL A 190 -13.86 21.49 4.20
N LEU A 191 -12.60 21.79 4.58
CA LEU A 191 -12.17 23.11 5.04
C LEU A 191 -11.96 24.10 3.89
N GLU A 192 -11.53 23.58 2.74
CA GLU A 192 -11.26 24.30 1.50
C GLU A 192 -12.09 23.68 0.37
N PRO A 193 -13.42 23.85 0.42
CA PRO A 193 -14.29 23.24 -0.57
C PRO A 193 -13.91 23.72 -1.98
N PRO A 194 -13.78 22.80 -2.95
CA PRO A 194 -13.44 23.17 -4.31
C PRO A 194 -14.47 24.15 -4.86
N VAL A 195 -14.01 25.21 -5.53
CA VAL A 195 -14.91 26.22 -6.12
C VAL A 195 -15.67 25.55 -7.26
N THR A 196 -16.96 25.33 -7.04
CA THR A 196 -17.83 24.68 -8.02
C THR A 196 -17.92 25.52 -9.29
N GLY A 197 -17.74 24.89 -10.45
CA GLY A 197 -17.84 25.55 -11.77
C GLY A 197 -16.52 26.11 -12.32
N VAL A 198 -15.43 26.08 -11.56
CA VAL A 198 -14.08 26.36 -12.08
C VAL A 198 -13.42 25.03 -12.42
N SER A 199 -12.89 24.89 -13.64
CA SER A 199 -12.11 23.71 -14.02
C SER A 199 -10.99 23.50 -13.00
N ALA A 200 -10.83 22.29 -12.46
CA ALA A 200 -9.79 21.94 -11.48
C ALA A 200 -8.35 22.35 -11.90
N LYS A 201 -8.13 22.69 -13.17
CA LYS A 201 -6.87 23.21 -13.71
C LYS A 201 -6.61 24.71 -13.50
N THR A 202 -7.59 25.50 -13.04
CA THR A 202 -7.49 26.96 -12.95
C THR A 202 -7.66 27.50 -11.54
N HIS A 203 -7.64 26.66 -10.51
CA HIS A 203 -7.42 27.16 -9.16
C HIS A 203 -6.01 27.77 -9.13
N PRO A 204 -5.87 29.10 -8.95
CA PRO A 204 -4.60 29.62 -8.49
C PRO A 204 -4.25 28.82 -7.23
N GLN A 205 -2.98 28.51 -7.01
CA GLN A 205 -2.51 28.09 -5.69
C GLN A 205 -2.77 29.25 -4.73
N GLU A 206 -4.00 29.41 -4.28
CA GLU A 206 -4.32 30.23 -3.13
C GLU A 206 -3.65 29.54 -1.95
N ASP A 207 -2.98 30.35 -1.13
CA ASP A 207 -2.23 29.87 0.03
C ASP A 207 -3.11 28.91 0.83
N VAL A 208 -2.65 27.67 0.99
CA VAL A 208 -3.31 26.67 1.84
C VAL A 208 -3.62 27.35 3.18
N GLY A 209 -4.90 27.43 3.51
CA GLY A 209 -5.37 28.11 4.70
C GLY A 209 -4.70 27.50 5.93
N LEU A 210 -4.41 28.32 6.93
CA LEU A 210 -3.79 27.86 8.17
C LEU A 210 -4.60 26.73 8.86
N ALA A 211 -5.92 26.67 8.60
CA ALA A 211 -6.80 25.60 9.06
C ALA A 211 -6.50 24.23 8.43
N SER A 212 -6.09 24.19 7.15
CA SER A 212 -5.78 22.95 6.41
C SER A 212 -4.35 22.45 6.64
N LEU A 213 -3.47 23.31 7.16
CA LEU A 213 -2.11 22.93 7.51
C LEU A 213 -2.07 21.80 8.56
N ILE A 214 -2.94 21.85 9.57
CA ILE A 214 -3.00 20.85 10.64
C ILE A 214 -3.32 19.45 10.09
N PRO A 215 -4.43 19.22 9.35
CA PRO A 215 -4.71 17.92 8.78
C PRO A 215 -3.62 17.48 7.79
N MET A 216 -3.09 18.37 6.96
CA MET A 216 -1.97 18.03 6.07
C MET A 216 -0.73 17.51 6.81
N LEU A 217 -0.34 18.17 7.90
CA LEU A 217 0.73 17.68 8.76
C LEU A 217 0.40 16.32 9.39
N GLY A 218 -0.87 16.09 9.75
CA GLY A 218 -1.38 14.80 10.20
C GLY A 218 -1.22 13.69 9.16
N ALA A 219 -1.61 13.95 7.91
CA ALA A 219 -1.44 13.02 6.79
C ALA A 219 0.05 12.71 6.55
N CYS A 220 0.90 13.74 6.57
CA CYS A 220 2.35 13.60 6.41
C CYS A 220 2.96 12.76 7.54
N ALA A 221 2.53 12.97 8.79
CA ALA A 221 2.99 12.21 9.95
C ALA A 221 2.57 10.72 9.84
N ALA A 222 1.33 10.44 9.43
CA ALA A 222 0.84 9.09 9.21
C ALA A 222 1.63 8.36 8.10
N ALA A 223 1.89 9.05 6.97
CA ALA A 223 2.71 8.53 5.88
C ALA A 223 4.15 8.24 6.34
N LEU A 224 4.80 9.20 7.01
CA LEU A 224 6.16 9.05 7.51
C LEU A 224 6.28 7.88 8.50
N PHE A 225 5.35 7.77 9.45
CA PHE A 225 5.31 6.64 10.38
C PHE A 225 5.19 5.31 9.64
N SER A 226 4.29 5.24 8.65
CA SER A 226 4.09 4.06 7.80
C SER A 226 5.39 3.66 7.08
N TRP A 227 6.10 4.63 6.52
CA TRP A 227 7.36 4.39 5.80
C TRP A 227 8.47 3.89 6.73
N ILE A 228 8.64 4.51 7.91
CA ILE A 228 9.62 4.07 8.91
C ILE A 228 9.36 2.61 9.31
N TRP A 229 8.10 2.26 9.56
CA TRP A 229 7.71 0.90 9.90
C TRP A 229 7.96 -0.07 8.74
N ALA A 230 7.56 0.28 7.51
CA ALA A 230 7.80 -0.53 6.33
C ALA A 230 9.29 -0.79 6.10
N ILE A 231 10.15 0.23 6.24
CA ILE A 231 11.61 0.08 6.15
C ILE A 231 12.12 -0.92 7.20
N ARG A 232 11.64 -0.85 8.44
CA ARG A 232 11.99 -1.83 9.48
C ARG A 232 11.56 -3.25 9.10
N CYS A 233 10.34 -3.42 8.58
CA CYS A 233 9.85 -4.71 8.10
C CYS A 233 10.71 -5.28 6.97
N LEU A 234 11.07 -4.46 5.98
CA LEU A 234 11.91 -4.85 4.85
C LEU A 234 13.35 -5.18 5.28
N ARG A 235 13.94 -4.42 6.22
CA ARG A 235 15.26 -4.72 6.78
C ARG A 235 15.27 -6.06 7.50
N LEU A 236 14.26 -6.34 8.33
CA LEU A 236 14.13 -7.62 9.02
C LEU A 236 13.96 -8.80 8.05
N ALA A 237 13.16 -8.61 6.99
CA ALA A 237 13.03 -9.60 5.92
C ALA A 237 14.40 -9.88 5.28
N ARG A 238 15.13 -8.82 4.88
CA ARG A 238 16.47 -8.95 4.29
C ARG A 238 17.49 -9.66 5.18
N GLN A 239 17.56 -9.31 6.45
CA GLN A 239 18.45 -9.97 7.41
C GLN A 239 18.12 -11.45 7.58
N ARG A 240 16.84 -11.82 7.58
CA ARG A 240 16.42 -13.23 7.65
C ARG A 240 16.83 -14.00 6.40
N MET A 241 16.69 -13.40 5.21
CA MET A 241 17.13 -14.01 3.95
C MET A 241 18.64 -14.26 3.93
N GLN A 242 19.45 -13.28 4.35
CA GLN A 242 20.90 -13.42 4.41
C GLN A 242 21.33 -14.55 5.34
N ARG A 243 20.65 -14.73 6.49
CA ARG A 243 20.91 -15.84 7.42
C ARG A 243 20.58 -17.21 6.83
N ILE A 244 19.49 -17.32 6.06
CA ILE A 244 19.12 -18.58 5.40
C ILE A 244 20.16 -18.92 4.32
N ALA A 245 20.51 -17.96 3.47
CA ALA A 245 21.50 -18.17 2.42
C ALA A 245 22.90 -18.53 2.96
N GLY A 246 23.32 -17.93 4.08
CA GLY A 246 24.59 -18.24 4.73
C GLY A 246 24.68 -19.67 5.28
N ARG A 247 23.57 -20.20 5.84
CA ARG A 247 23.54 -21.59 6.34
C ARG A 247 23.69 -22.63 5.23
N SER A 248 23.17 -22.34 4.04
CA SER A 248 23.29 -23.22 2.86
C SER A 248 24.69 -23.23 2.26
N ALA A 249 25.52 -22.23 2.56
CA ALA A 249 26.85 -22.06 1.96
C ALA A 249 27.99 -22.68 2.78
N THR A 250 27.79 -23.00 4.06
CA THR A 250 28.74 -23.83 4.82
C THR A 250 28.74 -25.22 4.18
N PRO A 251 29.82 -25.64 3.50
CA PRO A 251 29.91 -26.98 2.95
C PRO A 251 29.72 -27.92 4.13
N GLY A 252 28.74 -28.82 4.04
CA GLY A 252 28.58 -29.87 5.02
C GLY A 252 29.97 -30.49 5.18
N GLY A 253 30.60 -30.21 6.32
CA GLY A 253 31.84 -30.85 6.69
C GLY A 253 31.50 -32.32 6.58
N ILE A 254 32.11 -32.99 5.61
CA ILE A 254 31.98 -34.42 5.44
C ILE A 254 32.44 -34.98 6.78
N THR A 255 31.50 -35.27 7.66
CA THR A 255 31.72 -36.06 8.85
C THR A 255 32.05 -37.42 8.30
N ARG A 256 33.34 -37.61 7.98
CA ARG A 256 33.90 -38.92 7.72
C ARG A 256 33.60 -39.71 8.98
N HIS A 257 32.59 -40.56 8.91
CA HIS A 257 32.47 -41.68 9.82
C HIS A 257 33.78 -42.46 9.65
N ARG A 258 34.70 -42.27 10.59
CA ARG A 258 35.81 -43.20 10.74
C ARG A 258 35.20 -44.50 11.28
N PRO A 259 35.42 -45.64 10.60
CA PRO A 259 35.06 -46.96 11.11
C PRO A 259 35.82 -47.27 12.40
#